data_AF-A0A936DRF5-F1
#
_entry.id   AF-A0A936DRF5-F1
#
_cell.length_a   1.000
_cell.length_b   1.000
_cell.length_c   1.000
_cell.angle_alpha   90.00
_cell.angle_beta   90.00
_cell.angle_gamma   90.00
#
_symmetry.space_group_name_H-M   'P 1'
#
loop_
_entity.id
_entity.type
_entity.pdbx_description
1 polymer ?
#
loop_
_entity_poly.entity_id
_entity_poly.type
_entity_poly.pdbx_seq_one_letter_code
_entity_poly.pdbx_strand_id
1 'polypeptide(L)'
;MQGPAHFAGRALSAVPDAVNAGLFLAAWLAPSIIGAHWIKTMMLVMLFEFICIHSSAFMMGISEQKSMSRMKRSVAMVGLGMLYMGLAGAFSLIFEAWWPVFAFLWLLLGKIIALWSHRGETQTYGQFVWAMSTGLFIAAVVLGSVIPMPALMITDEVRAQAAIPGSGLWVDNPQQMLASGVAYFAALVWVKLRY
;
A
#
# COMPACT_ATOMS: atom_id res chain seq x y z
N MET A 1 31.21 -3.55 -0.01
CA MET A 1 30.74 -3.85 -1.37
C MET A 1 29.54 -4.77 -1.24
N GLN A 2 28.34 -4.37 -1.68
CA GLN A 2 27.14 -5.20 -1.56
C GLN A 2 27.17 -6.28 -2.65
N GLY A 3 27.02 -7.55 -2.28
CA GLY A 3 27.04 -8.66 -3.22
C GLY A 3 25.77 -8.70 -4.11
N PRO A 4 25.84 -9.32 -5.30
CA PRO A 4 24.73 -9.37 -6.26
C PRO A 4 23.44 -10.01 -5.70
N ALA A 5 23.56 -10.96 -4.75
CA ALA A 5 22.42 -11.58 -4.08
C ALA A 5 21.58 -10.57 -3.26
N HIS A 6 22.22 -9.55 -2.69
CA HIS A 6 21.56 -8.52 -1.89
C HIS A 6 20.75 -7.56 -2.77
N PHE A 7 21.24 -7.26 -3.98
CA PHE A 7 20.51 -6.44 -4.94
C PHE A 7 19.29 -7.18 -5.49
N ALA A 8 19.40 -8.47 -5.80
CA ALA A 8 18.28 -9.28 -6.29
C ALA A 8 17.13 -9.37 -5.27
N GLY A 9 17.44 -9.58 -3.99
CA GLY A 9 16.43 -9.60 -2.91
C GLY A 9 15.70 -8.27 -2.75
N ARG A 10 16.43 -7.15 -2.85
CA ARG A 10 15.87 -5.79 -2.83
C ARG A 10 14.98 -5.52 -4.04
N ALA A 11 15.47 -5.80 -5.24
CA ALA A 11 14.70 -5.66 -6.47
C ALA A 11 13.39 -6.44 -6.41
N LEU A 12 13.44 -7.70 -5.97
CA LEU A 12 12.25 -8.54 -5.78
C LEU A 12 11.26 -7.92 -4.78
N SER A 13 11.77 -7.37 -3.66
CA SER A 13 10.91 -6.73 -2.65
C SER A 13 10.26 -5.42 -3.11
N ALA A 14 10.83 -4.76 -4.12
CA ALA A 14 10.33 -3.51 -4.70
C ALA A 14 9.27 -3.75 -5.78
N VAL A 15 9.19 -4.97 -6.36
CA VAL A 15 8.23 -5.29 -7.43
C VAL A 15 6.78 -4.95 -7.07
N PRO A 16 6.25 -5.34 -5.89
CA PRO A 16 4.85 -5.05 -5.57
C PRO A 16 4.53 -3.55 -5.54
N ASP A 17 5.45 -2.74 -5.01
CA ASP A 17 5.28 -1.28 -4.97
C ASP A 17 5.43 -0.68 -6.37
N ALA A 18 6.33 -1.19 -7.20
CA ALA A 18 6.49 -0.73 -8.58
C ALA A 18 5.24 -1.00 -9.41
N VAL A 19 4.63 -2.17 -9.23
CA VAL A 19 3.35 -2.52 -9.87
C VAL A 19 2.27 -1.56 -9.40
N ASN A 20 2.14 -1.31 -8.09
CA ASN A 20 1.16 -0.36 -7.58
C ASN A 20 1.40 1.03 -8.16
N ALA A 21 2.62 1.57 -8.09
CA ALA A 21 2.97 2.88 -8.66
C ALA A 21 2.56 2.98 -10.14
N GLY A 22 2.82 1.93 -10.93
CA GLY A 22 2.39 1.83 -12.32
C GLY A 22 0.87 1.85 -12.49
N LEU A 23 0.12 1.12 -11.66
CA LEU A 23 -1.35 1.09 -11.70
C LEU A 23 -1.96 2.44 -11.31
N PHE A 24 -1.44 3.11 -10.27
CA PHE A 24 -1.85 4.46 -9.90
C PHE A 24 -1.57 5.45 -11.04
N LEU A 25 -0.41 5.35 -11.67
CA LEU A 25 -0.04 6.22 -12.80
C LEU A 25 -0.93 5.96 -14.01
N ALA A 26 -1.22 4.70 -14.33
CA ALA A 26 -2.10 4.34 -15.44
C ALA A 26 -3.53 4.84 -15.20
N ALA A 27 -4.06 4.71 -13.97
CA ALA A 27 -5.37 5.23 -13.60
C ALA A 27 -5.43 6.77 -13.63
N TRP A 28 -4.30 7.46 -13.42
CA TRP A 28 -4.23 8.91 -13.54
C TRP A 28 -4.11 9.41 -14.99
N LEU A 29 -3.24 8.77 -15.78
CA LEU A 29 -2.92 9.21 -17.13
C LEU A 29 -3.90 8.71 -18.19
N ALA A 30 -4.46 7.52 -18.01
CA ALA A 30 -5.24 6.83 -19.05
C ALA A 30 -6.44 6.03 -18.50
N PRO A 31 -7.30 6.61 -17.65
CA PRO A 31 -8.44 5.90 -17.05
C PRO A 31 -9.44 5.38 -18.09
N SER A 32 -9.58 6.05 -19.24
CA SER A 32 -10.46 5.58 -20.33
C SER A 32 -9.95 4.33 -21.04
N ILE A 33 -8.64 4.05 -20.98
CA ILE A 33 -8.02 2.89 -21.61
C ILE A 33 -8.12 1.67 -20.68
N ILE A 34 -7.77 1.84 -19.40
CA ILE A 34 -7.76 0.73 -18.44
C ILE A 34 -9.14 0.51 -17.79
N GLY A 35 -10.03 1.51 -17.87
CA GLY A 35 -11.37 1.52 -17.30
C GLY A 35 -11.50 2.45 -16.09
N ALA A 36 -12.54 3.29 -16.07
CA ALA A 36 -12.77 4.30 -15.03
C ALA A 36 -12.90 3.71 -13.61
N HIS A 37 -13.35 2.46 -13.49
CA HIS A 37 -13.44 1.75 -12.21
C HIS A 37 -12.10 1.63 -11.47
N TRP A 38 -10.96 1.69 -12.18
CA TRP A 38 -9.63 1.68 -11.56
C TRP A 38 -9.38 2.87 -10.64
N ILE A 39 -10.05 4.01 -10.85
CA ILE A 39 -9.94 5.16 -9.94
C ILE A 39 -10.43 4.76 -8.54
N LYS A 40 -11.63 4.20 -8.46
CA LYS A 40 -12.23 3.67 -7.22
C LYS A 40 -11.37 2.54 -6.63
N THR A 41 -10.85 1.65 -7.47
CA THR A 41 -9.94 0.57 -7.05
C THR A 41 -8.70 1.12 -6.37
N MET A 42 -8.04 2.11 -6.98
CA MET A 42 -6.80 2.70 -6.45
C MET A 42 -7.03 3.48 -5.15
N MET A 43 -8.17 4.16 -4.99
CA MET A 43 -8.52 4.79 -3.71
C MET A 43 -8.60 3.75 -2.58
N LEU A 44 -9.22 2.61 -2.83
CA LEU A 44 -9.30 1.51 -1.87
C LEU A 44 -7.94 0.86 -1.61
N VAL A 45 -7.06 0.75 -2.61
CA VAL A 45 -5.68 0.29 -2.40
C VAL A 45 -4.93 1.23 -1.45
N MET A 46 -5.05 2.56 -1.58
CA MET A 46 -4.45 3.49 -0.61
C MET A 46 -5.01 3.32 0.80
N LEU A 47 -6.32 3.09 0.92
CA LEU A 47 -6.94 2.79 2.21
C LEU A 47 -6.41 1.49 2.83
N PHE A 48 -6.24 0.44 2.02
CA PHE A 48 -5.66 -0.81 2.50
C PHE A 48 -4.18 -0.67 2.84
N GLU A 49 -3.44 0.15 2.12
CA GLU A 49 -2.05 0.41 2.45
C GLU A 49 -1.92 1.13 3.80
N PHE A 50 -2.80 2.09 4.10
CA PHE A 50 -2.90 2.65 5.44
C PHE A 50 -3.10 1.57 6.50
N ILE A 51 -4.02 0.64 6.27
CA ILE A 51 -4.29 -0.49 7.17
C ILE A 51 -3.06 -1.41 7.29
N CYS A 52 -2.39 -1.73 6.19
CA CYS A 52 -1.18 -2.56 6.15
C CYS A 52 0.01 -1.92 6.88
N ILE A 53 0.19 -0.60 6.80
CA ILE A 53 1.23 0.12 7.55
C ILE A 53 1.03 -0.07 9.06
N HIS A 54 -0.23 0.04 9.52
CA HIS A 54 -0.57 -0.19 10.92
C HIS A 54 -0.37 -1.65 11.32
N SER A 55 -0.85 -2.59 10.49
CA SER A 55 -0.68 -4.02 10.77
C SER A 55 0.80 -4.39 10.90
N SER A 56 1.66 -3.78 10.08
CA SER A 56 3.10 -4.02 10.09
C SER A 56 3.74 -3.59 11.41
N ALA A 57 3.31 -2.47 12.00
CA ALA A 57 3.77 -2.02 13.31
C ALA A 57 3.43 -3.04 14.41
N PHE A 58 2.18 -3.49 14.45
CA PHE A 58 1.73 -4.48 15.44
C PHE A 58 2.40 -5.83 15.25
N MET A 59 2.56 -6.30 14.00
CA MET A 59 3.26 -7.55 13.70
C MET A 59 4.71 -7.50 14.16
N MET A 60 5.41 -6.39 13.92
CA MET A 60 6.78 -6.16 14.39
C MET A 60 6.82 -6.21 15.92
N GLY A 61 5.95 -5.46 16.59
CA GLY A 61 5.85 -5.46 18.06
C GLY A 61 5.62 -6.86 18.66
N ILE A 62 4.73 -7.67 18.06
CA ILE A 62 4.49 -9.07 18.49
C ILE A 62 5.73 -9.94 18.26
N SER A 63 6.40 -9.76 17.11
CA SER A 63 7.58 -10.56 16.75
C SER A 63 8.76 -10.36 17.70
N GLU A 64 8.87 -9.16 18.27
CA GLU A 64 9.96 -8.72 19.13
C GLU A 64 9.75 -9.07 20.62
N GLN A 65 8.56 -9.54 21.00
CA GLN A 65 8.28 -9.95 22.38
C GLN A 65 9.09 -11.19 22.79
N LYS A 66 10.16 -10.98 23.56
CA LYS A 66 11.06 -12.03 24.06
C LYS A 66 10.39 -12.99 25.06
N SER A 67 9.42 -12.50 25.82
CA SER A 67 8.67 -13.28 26.83
C SER A 67 7.61 -14.22 26.22
N MET A 68 7.28 -14.03 24.94
CA MET A 68 6.23 -14.78 24.27
C MET A 68 6.77 -16.09 23.68
N SER A 69 6.15 -17.22 24.00
CA SER A 69 6.50 -18.50 23.38
C SER A 69 6.19 -18.48 21.87
N ARG A 70 6.89 -19.33 21.09
CA ARG A 70 6.71 -19.41 19.63
C ARG A 70 5.24 -19.65 19.23
N MET A 71 4.55 -20.54 19.95
CA MET A 71 3.13 -20.82 19.68
C MET A 71 2.25 -19.60 19.92
N LYS A 72 2.38 -18.93 21.07
CA LYS A 72 1.60 -17.72 21.38
C LYS A 72 1.85 -16.61 20.35
N ARG A 73 3.10 -16.47 19.89
CA ARG A 73 3.47 -15.52 18.85
C ARG A 73 2.79 -15.83 17.52
N SER A 74 2.84 -17.09 17.07
CA SER A 74 2.17 -17.50 15.83
C SER A 74 0.66 -17.30 15.91
N VAL A 75 0.02 -17.66 17.02
CA VAL A 75 -1.42 -17.44 17.24
C VAL A 75 -1.75 -15.95 17.20
N ALA A 76 -0.96 -15.10 17.86
CA ALA A 76 -1.16 -13.65 17.84
C ALA A 76 -1.00 -13.06 16.44
N MET A 77 0.00 -13.49 15.66
CA MET A 77 0.20 -13.07 14.28
C MET A 77 -0.96 -13.50 13.36
N VAL A 78 -1.42 -14.74 13.49
CA VAL A 78 -2.58 -15.25 12.73
C VAL A 78 -3.85 -14.50 13.11
N GLY A 79 -4.11 -14.30 14.41
CA GLY A 79 -5.27 -13.56 14.89
C GLY A 79 -5.28 -12.10 14.39
N LEU A 80 -4.12 -11.45 14.41
CA LEU A 80 -3.97 -10.10 13.86
C LEU A 80 -4.21 -10.08 12.34
N GLY A 81 -3.66 -11.06 11.61
CA GLY A 81 -3.90 -11.21 10.17
C GLY A 81 -5.38 -11.40 9.85
N MET A 82 -6.09 -12.23 10.62
CA MET A 82 -7.53 -12.44 10.48
C MET A 82 -8.34 -11.18 10.81
N LEU A 83 -7.95 -10.43 11.84
CA LEU A 83 -8.59 -9.15 12.19
C LEU A 83 -8.53 -8.17 11.01
N TYR A 84 -7.34 -7.98 10.43
CA TYR A 84 -7.16 -7.09 9.29
C TYR A 84 -7.81 -7.64 8.01
N MET A 85 -7.85 -8.96 7.83
CA MET A 85 -8.63 -9.58 6.76
C MET A 85 -10.13 -9.32 6.91
N GLY A 86 -10.64 -9.32 8.15
CA GLY A 86 -12.02 -8.94 8.45
C GLY A 86 -12.33 -7.50 8.04
N LEU A 87 -11.39 -6.56 8.21
CA LEU A 87 -11.53 -5.20 7.71
C LEU A 87 -11.60 -5.17 6.17
N ALA A 88 -10.70 -5.86 5.48
CA ALA A 88 -10.77 -5.97 4.03
C ALA A 88 -12.09 -6.59 3.56
N GLY A 89 -12.57 -7.62 4.25
CA GLY A 89 -13.88 -8.24 4.01
C GLY A 89 -15.06 -7.29 4.25
N ALA A 90 -15.02 -6.47 5.30
CA ALA A 90 -16.05 -5.47 5.55
C ALA A 90 -16.10 -4.41 4.44
N PHE A 91 -14.94 -3.94 3.96
CA PHE A 91 -14.88 -3.07 2.79
C PHE A 91 -15.39 -3.76 1.53
N SER A 92 -15.06 -5.03 1.31
CA SER A 92 -15.62 -5.80 0.20
C SER A 92 -17.15 -5.83 0.19
N LEU A 93 -17.77 -5.95 1.37
CA LEU A 93 -19.23 -5.93 1.50
C LEU A 93 -19.80 -4.52 1.22
N ILE A 94 -19.20 -3.47 1.79
CA ILE A 94 -19.65 -2.06 1.60
C ILE A 94 -19.55 -1.64 0.14
N PHE A 95 -18.50 -2.09 -0.55
CA PHE A 95 -18.24 -1.71 -1.94
C PHE A 95 -18.78 -2.72 -2.96
N GLU A 96 -19.52 -3.73 -2.49
CA GLU A 96 -20.09 -4.83 -3.29
C GLU A 96 -19.07 -5.46 -4.25
N ALA A 97 -17.84 -5.63 -3.75
CA ALA A 97 -16.70 -6.05 -4.54
C ALA A 97 -15.87 -7.06 -3.76
N TRP A 98 -15.52 -8.19 -4.36
CA TRP A 98 -14.72 -9.23 -3.69
C TRP A 98 -13.20 -9.01 -3.85
N TRP A 99 -12.79 -8.27 -4.88
CA TRP A 99 -11.39 -7.98 -5.17
C TRP A 99 -10.60 -7.25 -4.06
N PRO A 100 -11.21 -6.42 -3.17
CA PRO A 100 -10.47 -5.76 -2.08
C PRO A 100 -9.71 -6.73 -1.16
N VAL A 101 -10.23 -7.94 -0.96
CA VAL A 101 -9.52 -9.02 -0.25
C VAL A 101 -8.21 -9.36 -0.94
N PHE A 102 -8.23 -9.49 -2.26
CA PHE A 102 -7.05 -9.80 -3.06
C PHE A 102 -6.06 -8.63 -3.10
N ALA A 103 -6.54 -7.39 -3.12
CA ALA A 103 -5.68 -6.21 -3.01
C ALA A 103 -4.98 -6.15 -1.64
N PHE A 104 -5.69 -6.44 -0.55
CA PHE A 104 -5.08 -6.52 0.76
C PHE A 104 -4.05 -7.66 0.85
N LEU A 105 -4.37 -8.86 0.32
CA LEU A 105 -3.43 -9.97 0.25
C LEU A 105 -2.18 -9.63 -0.57
N TRP A 106 -2.34 -8.89 -1.67
CA TRP A 106 -1.24 -8.40 -2.50
C TRP A 106 -0.29 -7.47 -1.72
N LEU A 107 -0.85 -6.49 -1.01
CA LEU A 107 -0.06 -5.58 -0.17
C LEU A 107 0.65 -6.34 0.97
N LEU A 108 -0.05 -7.26 1.63
CA LEU A 108 0.51 -8.10 2.67
C LEU A 108 1.64 -8.99 2.14
N LEU A 109 1.46 -9.59 0.96
CA LEU A 109 2.50 -10.36 0.29
C LEU A 109 3.75 -9.49 0.05
N GLY A 110 3.59 -8.24 -0.37
CA GLY A 110 4.71 -7.31 -0.51
C GLY A 110 5.47 -7.06 0.80
N LYS A 111 4.77 -6.98 1.93
CA LYS A 111 5.42 -6.87 3.26
C LYS A 111 6.15 -8.17 3.64
N ILE A 112 5.56 -9.33 3.35
CA ILE A 112 6.17 -10.65 3.63
C ILE A 112 7.43 -10.86 2.79
N ILE A 113 7.38 -10.55 1.49
CA ILE A 113 8.55 -10.63 0.59
C ILE A 113 9.65 -9.71 1.12
N ALA A 114 9.33 -8.47 1.51
CA ALA A 114 10.30 -7.55 2.10
C ALA A 114 10.91 -8.13 3.38
N LEU A 115 10.11 -8.71 4.27
CA LEU A 115 10.60 -9.34 5.50
C LEU A 115 11.55 -10.52 5.21
N TRP A 116 11.27 -11.31 4.18
CA TRP A 116 12.11 -12.46 3.80
C TRP A 116 13.40 -12.04 3.09
N SER A 117 13.34 -11.06 2.19
CA SER A 117 14.51 -10.52 1.49
C SER A 117 15.55 -9.92 2.42
N HIS A 118 15.14 -9.45 3.60
CA HIS A 118 16.01 -8.82 4.60
C HIS A 118 16.18 -9.70 5.86
N ARG A 119 16.03 -11.01 5.73
CA ARG A 119 16.32 -11.95 6.82
C ARG A 119 17.79 -11.86 7.24
N GLY A 120 18.03 -11.61 8.52
CA GLY A 120 19.37 -11.43 9.09
C GLY A 120 19.74 -9.96 9.34
N GLU A 121 18.90 -9.02 8.89
CA GLU A 121 19.07 -7.61 9.23
C GLU A 121 18.68 -7.29 10.68
N THR A 122 19.20 -6.16 11.18
CA THR A 122 18.96 -5.73 12.55
C THR A 122 17.52 -5.26 12.77
N GLN A 123 17.05 -5.33 14.01
CA GLN A 123 15.77 -4.76 14.44
C GLN A 123 15.62 -3.29 14.00
N THR A 124 16.70 -2.52 14.15
CA THR A 124 16.76 -1.10 13.76
C THR A 124 16.44 -0.88 12.28
N TYR A 125 16.83 -1.82 11.41
CA TYR A 125 16.50 -1.74 9.99
C TYR A 125 15.00 -1.91 9.74
N GLY A 126 14.36 -2.90 10.38
CA GLY A 126 12.91 -3.10 10.30
C GLY A 126 12.13 -1.86 10.74
N GLN A 127 12.52 -1.27 11.87
CA GLN A 127 11.95 -0.03 12.39
C GLN A 127 12.16 1.15 11.43
N PHE A 128 13.35 1.26 10.83
CA PHE A 128 13.64 2.29 9.83
C PHE A 128 12.75 2.15 8.59
N VAL A 129 12.62 0.95 8.02
CA VAL A 129 11.77 0.72 6.84
C VAL A 129 10.30 1.03 7.14
N TRP A 130 9.80 0.64 8.32
CA TRP A 130 8.45 0.99 8.75
C TRP A 130 8.27 2.51 8.92
N ALA A 131 9.23 3.17 9.57
CA ALA A 131 9.19 4.62 9.78
C ALA A 131 9.21 5.38 8.44
N MET A 132 10.03 4.92 7.49
CA MET A 132 10.06 5.46 6.12
C MET A 132 8.73 5.26 5.40
N SER A 133 8.15 4.06 5.45
CA SER A 133 6.84 3.79 4.84
C SER A 133 5.75 4.66 5.45
N THR A 134 5.71 4.80 6.77
CA THR A 134 4.73 5.65 7.46
C THR A 134 4.92 7.13 7.13
N GLY A 135 6.16 7.62 7.21
CA GLY A 135 6.48 9.02 6.92
C GLY A 135 6.21 9.40 5.47
N LEU A 136 6.57 8.53 4.52
CA LEU A 136 6.28 8.73 3.10
C LEU A 136 4.79 8.70 2.81
N PHE A 137 4.03 7.82 3.46
CA PHE A 137 2.57 7.77 3.30
C PHE A 137 1.92 9.07 3.77
N ILE A 138 2.27 9.54 4.97
CA ILE A 138 1.77 10.81 5.52
C ILE A 138 2.16 11.97 4.61
N ALA A 139 3.44 12.05 4.22
CA ALA A 139 3.92 13.11 3.35
C ALA A 139 3.17 13.12 2.00
N ALA A 140 3.01 11.96 1.36
CA ALA A 140 2.31 11.85 0.09
C ALA A 140 0.84 12.26 0.20
N VAL A 141 0.12 11.78 1.22
CA VAL A 141 -1.29 12.12 1.46
C VAL A 141 -1.46 13.60 1.79
N VAL A 142 -0.64 14.16 2.69
CA VAL A 142 -0.74 15.57 3.08
C VAL A 142 -0.40 16.48 1.90
N LEU A 143 0.74 16.25 1.24
CA LEU A 143 1.16 17.06 0.09
C LEU A 143 0.16 16.95 -1.06
N GLY A 144 -0.30 15.74 -1.38
CA GLY A 144 -1.28 15.54 -2.44
C GLY A 144 -2.65 16.11 -2.12
N SER A 145 -2.99 16.30 -0.84
CA SER A 145 -4.24 16.94 -0.42
C SER A 145 -4.21 18.48 -0.47
N VAL A 146 -3.02 19.10 -0.47
CA VAL A 146 -2.88 20.56 -0.48
C VAL A 146 -2.35 21.11 -1.80
N ILE A 147 -1.61 20.30 -2.56
CA ILE A 147 -1.09 20.68 -3.87
C ILE A 147 -2.16 20.34 -4.93
N PRO A 148 -2.67 21.33 -5.68
CA PRO A 148 -3.63 21.06 -6.74
C PRO A 148 -2.96 20.23 -7.84
N MET A 149 -3.46 19.01 -8.03
CA MET A 149 -2.96 18.11 -9.07
C MET A 149 -3.80 18.27 -10.34
N PRO A 150 -3.16 18.27 -11.52
CA PRO A 150 -3.91 18.31 -12.77
C PRO A 150 -4.76 17.04 -12.92
N ALA A 151 -6.02 17.21 -13.34
CA ALA A 151 -6.92 16.09 -13.59
C ALA A 151 -6.46 15.22 -14.77
N LEU A 152 -5.68 15.79 -15.69
CA LEU A 152 -5.19 15.14 -16.91
C LEU A 152 -6.37 14.57 -17.71
N MET A 153 -6.50 13.24 -17.77
CA MET A 153 -7.53 12.55 -18.53
C MET A 153 -8.76 12.15 -17.69
N ILE A 154 -8.84 12.60 -16.43
CA ILE A 154 -9.99 12.38 -15.56
C ILE A 154 -11.02 13.49 -15.81
N THR A 155 -11.81 13.32 -16.87
CA THR A 155 -12.92 14.23 -17.19
C THR A 155 -14.12 13.98 -16.28
N ASP A 156 -15.12 14.86 -16.34
CA ASP A 156 -16.37 14.69 -15.58
C ASP A 156 -17.10 13.39 -15.95
N GLU A 157 -17.05 12.99 -17.23
CA GLU A 157 -17.62 11.73 -17.71
C GLU A 157 -16.88 10.52 -17.13
N VAL A 158 -15.53 10.55 -17.10
CA VAL A 158 -14.72 9.49 -16.48
C VAL A 158 -15.03 9.40 -14.99
N ARG A 159 -15.14 10.54 -14.29
CA ARG A 159 -15.49 10.58 -12.87
C ARG A 159 -16.88 10.01 -12.61
N ALA A 160 -17.86 10.36 -13.44
CA ALA A 160 -19.21 9.81 -13.35
C ALA A 160 -19.23 8.29 -13.58
N GLN A 161 -18.48 7.80 -14.58
CA GLN A 161 -18.35 6.36 -14.86
C GLN A 161 -17.63 5.58 -13.76
N ALA A 162 -16.68 6.20 -13.05
CA ALA A 162 -16.02 5.58 -11.91
C ALA A 162 -16.98 5.30 -10.74
N ALA A 163 -18.14 5.99 -10.71
CA ALA A 163 -19.23 5.79 -9.75
C ALA A 163 -18.71 5.67 -8.29
N ILE A 164 -17.83 6.60 -7.91
CA ILE A 164 -17.22 6.63 -6.57
C ILE A 164 -18.31 7.09 -5.58
N PRO A 165 -18.71 6.26 -4.61
CA PRO A 165 -19.76 6.62 -3.67
C PRO A 165 -19.27 7.63 -2.62
N GLY A 166 -20.18 8.47 -2.12
CA GLY A 166 -19.92 9.39 -1.01
C GLY A 166 -19.45 10.78 -1.46
N SER A 167 -18.73 11.46 -0.56
CA SER A 167 -18.21 12.83 -0.75
C SER A 167 -16.87 13.00 -0.04
N GLY A 168 -16.13 14.04 -0.38
CA GLY A 168 -14.87 14.40 0.28
C GLY A 168 -13.72 14.50 -0.71
N LEU A 169 -12.57 14.97 -0.23
CA LEU A 169 -11.48 15.43 -1.10
C LEU A 169 -11.11 14.47 -2.23
N TRP A 170 -10.93 13.18 -1.94
CA TRP A 170 -10.54 12.19 -2.95
C TRP A 170 -11.68 11.69 -3.82
N VAL A 171 -12.93 11.86 -3.40
CA VAL A 171 -14.11 11.59 -4.24
C VAL A 171 -14.31 12.73 -5.23
N ASP A 172 -14.16 13.96 -4.75
CA ASP A 172 -14.36 15.17 -5.54
C ASP A 172 -13.15 15.45 -6.45
N ASN A 173 -11.94 15.11 -6.00
CA ASN A 173 -10.67 15.31 -6.69
C ASN A 173 -9.81 14.03 -6.70
N PRO A 174 -10.25 12.95 -7.38
CA PRO A 174 -9.56 11.66 -7.36
C PRO A 174 -8.13 11.71 -7.90
N GLN A 175 -7.81 12.67 -8.78
CA GLN A 175 -6.46 12.90 -9.28
C GLN A 175 -5.44 13.20 -8.16
N GLN A 176 -5.87 13.87 -7.08
CA GLN A 176 -4.99 14.18 -5.95
C GLN A 176 -4.57 12.92 -5.21
N MET A 177 -5.53 12.03 -5.00
CA MET A 177 -5.25 10.71 -4.42
C MET A 177 -4.33 9.93 -5.36
N LEU A 178 -4.63 9.88 -6.66
CA LEU A 178 -3.87 9.06 -7.62
C LEU A 178 -2.40 9.50 -7.67
N ALA A 179 -2.17 10.81 -7.76
CA ALA A 179 -0.84 11.38 -7.66
C ALA A 179 -0.13 11.04 -6.34
N SER A 180 -0.86 11.08 -5.21
CA SER A 180 -0.33 10.67 -3.89
C SER A 180 0.11 9.21 -3.89
N GLY A 181 -0.70 8.31 -4.46
CA GLY A 181 -0.37 6.89 -4.57
C GLY A 181 0.84 6.64 -5.45
N VAL A 182 0.96 7.32 -6.60
CA VAL A 182 2.18 7.27 -7.45
C VAL A 182 3.40 7.70 -6.64
N ALA A 183 3.34 8.86 -6.00
CA ALA A 183 4.46 9.42 -5.24
C ALA A 183 4.88 8.49 -4.10
N TYR A 184 3.91 7.96 -3.35
CA TYR A 184 4.15 7.06 -2.23
C TYR A 184 4.83 5.75 -2.68
N PHE A 185 4.20 5.02 -3.62
CA PHE A 185 4.72 3.72 -4.04
C PHE A 185 6.04 3.85 -4.81
N ALA A 186 6.21 4.90 -5.62
CA ALA A 186 7.50 5.17 -6.28
C ALA A 186 8.62 5.48 -5.27
N ALA A 187 8.32 6.24 -4.22
CA ALA A 187 9.28 6.51 -3.15
C ALA A 187 9.64 5.22 -2.37
N LEU A 188 8.66 4.33 -2.13
CA LEU A 188 8.95 3.02 -1.53
C LEU A 188 9.86 2.15 -2.40
N VAL A 189 9.62 2.11 -3.71
CA VAL A 189 10.52 1.42 -4.66
C VAL A 189 11.93 1.94 -4.52
N TRP A 190 12.10 3.27 -4.50
CA TRP A 190 13.41 3.88 -4.33
C TRP A 190 14.07 3.50 -2.99
N VAL A 191 13.34 3.58 -1.88
CA VAL A 191 13.85 3.18 -0.56
C VAL A 191 14.33 1.74 -0.58
N LYS A 192 13.50 0.81 -1.05
CA LYS A 192 13.81 -0.63 -1.10
C LYS A 192 14.96 -0.99 -2.04
N LEU A 193 15.21 -0.20 -3.08
CA LEU A 193 16.34 -0.43 -3.98
C LEU A 193 17.65 0.12 -3.40
N ARG A 194 17.56 1.22 -2.64
CA ARG A 194 18.70 1.99 -2.15
C ARG A 194 19.25 1.47 -0.83
N TYR A 195 18.37 1.11 0.10
CA TYR A 195 18.66 0.63 1.44
C TYR A 195 18.39 -0.87 1.45
#